data_AF-A0A0F9J7L2-F1
#
_entry.id   AF-A0A0F9J7L2-F1
#
_cell.length_a   1.000
_cell.length_b   1.000
_cell.length_c   1.000
_cell.angle_alpha   90.00
_cell.angle_beta   90.00
_cell.angle_gamma   90.00
#
_symmetry.space_group_name_H-M   'P 1'
#
loop_
_entity.id
_entity.type
_entity.pdbx_description
1 polymer ?
#
loop_
_entity_poly.entity_id
_entity_poly.type
_entity_poly.pdbx_seq_one_letter_code
_entity_poly.pdbx_strand_id
1 'polypeptide(L)' 'MSEYVCFLITVLMESDSLVTCALKVKSDDLSEDCIGYPMEEENKATLWDLLPPHVQSIGKIVEVKEIFEVHVV' A
#
# COMPACT_ATOMS: atom_id res chain seq x y z
N MET A 1 18.80 -3.00 -4.31
CA MET A 1 17.56 -2.48 -3.73
C MET A 1 17.23 -3.31 -2.51
N SER A 2 16.49 -2.79 -1.53
CA SER A 2 16.00 -3.58 -0.39
C SER A 2 15.14 -4.74 -0.93
N GLU A 3 15.21 -5.93 -0.33
CA GLU A 3 14.39 -7.09 -0.72
C GLU A 3 12.88 -6.78 -0.60
N TYR A 4 12.53 -5.83 0.26
CA TYR A 4 11.17 -5.40 0.50
C TYR A 4 11.02 -3.90 0.28
N VAL A 5 9.84 -3.53 -0.23
CA VAL A 5 9.32 -2.17 -0.23
C VAL A 5 8.17 -2.11 0.77
N CYS A 6 8.12 -1.03 1.54
CA CYS A 6 7.07 -0.82 2.54
C CYS A 6 6.24 0.41 2.16
N PHE A 7 4.93 0.24 2.17
CA PHE A 7 3.97 1.31 1.92
C PHE A 7 3.10 1.54 3.14
N LEU A 8 2.75 2.79 3.39
CA LEU A 8 1.67 3.20 4.26
C LEU A 8 0.46 3.55 3.39
N ILE A 9 -0.57 2.73 3.45
CA ILE A 9 -1.78 2.83 2.63
C ILE A 9 -2.92 3.37 3.50
N THR A 10 -3.52 4.48 3.05
CA THR A 10 -4.71 5.07 3.68
C THR A 10 -5.94 4.73 2.85
N VAL A 11 -6.96 4.18 3.52
CA VAL A 11 -8.25 3.81 2.97
C VAL A 11 -9.33 4.70 3.58
N LEU A 12 -10.18 5.27 2.73
CA LEU A 12 -11.40 5.96 3.15
C LEU A 12 -12.53 4.94 3.23
N MET A 13 -13.04 4.71 4.43
CA MET A 13 -14.18 3.85 4.69
C MET A 13 -15.49 4.49 4.24
N GLU A 14 -16.52 3.67 3.99
CA GLU A 14 -17.89 4.17 3.71
C GLU A 14 -18.47 5.02 4.86
N SER A 15 -17.97 4.85 6.08
CA SER A 15 -18.35 5.64 7.26
C SER A 15 -17.62 6.99 7.37
N ASP A 16 -17.01 7.49 6.29
CA ASP A 16 -16.16 8.70 6.26
C ASP A 16 -14.98 8.67 7.25
N SER A 17 -14.55 7.48 7.65
CA SER A 17 -13.40 7.27 8.54
C SER A 17 -12.17 6.88 7.74
N LEU A 18 -10.99 7.34 8.17
CA LEU A 18 -9.72 6.97 7.55
C LEU A 18 -9.06 5.84 8.34
N VAL A 19 -8.66 4.79 7.63
CA VAL A 19 -7.86 3.70 8.17
C VAL A 19 -6.52 3.68 7.46
N THR A 20 -5.45 3.58 8.22
CA THR A 20 -4.09 3.51 7.67
C THR A 20 -3.47 2.18 8.04
N CYS A 21 -2.86 1.50 7.08
CA CYS A 21 -2.18 0.23 7.30
C CYS A 21 -0.82 0.21 6.59
N ALA A 22 0.12 -0.55 7.15
CA ALA A 22 1.41 -0.79 6.53
C ALA A 22 1.35 -2.06 5.68
N LEU A 23 1.79 -1.97 4.43
CA LEU A 23 1.95 -3.08 3.50
C LEU A 23 3.44 -3.29 3.24
N LYS A 24 3.96 -4.47 3.58
CA LYS A 24 5.33 -4.89 3.27
C LYS A 24 5.27 -5.97 2.21
N VAL A 25 5.94 -5.74 1.09
CA VAL A 25 5.88 -6.59 -0.11
C VAL A 25 7.27 -6.73 -0.70
N LYS A 26 7.56 -7.87 -1.34
CA LYS A 26 8.86 -8.09 -1.97
C LYS A 26 8.98 -7.16 -3.17
N SER A 27 10.15 -6.54 -3.34
CA SER A 27 10.40 -5.64 -4.47
C SER A 27 10.21 -6.35 -5.82
N ASP A 28 10.53 -7.64 -5.89
CA ASP A 28 10.49 -8.43 -7.11
C ASP A 28 9.06 -8.76 -7.57
N ASP A 29 8.07 -8.62 -6.68
CA ASP A 29 6.65 -8.83 -6.98
C ASP A 29 5.97 -7.56 -7.51
N LEU A 30 6.68 -6.42 -7.57
CA LEU A 30 6.17 -5.13 -8.01
C LEU A 30 6.96 -4.60 -9.21
N SER A 31 6.26 -3.90 -10.12
CA SER A 31 6.92 -3.12 -11.16
C SER A 31 7.60 -1.88 -10.58
N GLU A 32 8.64 -1.39 -11.26
CA GLU A 32 9.30 -0.11 -10.89
C GLU A 32 8.29 1.05 -10.89
N ASP A 33 7.33 1.05 -11.83
CA ASP A 33 6.27 2.05 -11.90
C ASP A 33 5.34 1.99 -10.68
N CYS A 34 5.04 0.80 -10.16
CA CYS A 34 4.20 0.66 -8.97
C CYS A 34 4.87 1.26 -7.72
N ILE A 35 6.20 1.18 -7.65
CA ILE A 35 6.99 1.77 -6.56
C ILE A 35 7.08 3.30 -6.74
N GLY A 36 7.39 3.78 -7.95
CA GLY A 36 7.58 5.20 -8.22
C GLY A 36 6.28 6.02 -8.30
N TYR A 37 5.19 5.41 -8.75
CA TYR A 37 3.90 6.04 -9.00
C TYR A 37 2.73 5.22 -8.41
N PRO A 38 2.72 4.96 -7.10
CA PRO A 38 1.76 4.04 -6.46
C PRO A 38 0.30 4.51 -6.51
N MET A 39 0.06 5.79 -6.81
CA MET A 39 -1.28 6.39 -6.90
C MET A 39 -1.88 6.37 -8.32
N GLU A 40 -1.12 5.96 -9.34
CA GLU A 40 -1.67 5.73 -10.69
C GLU A 40 -2.68 4.57 -10.65
N GLU A 41 -3.73 4.61 -11.47
CA GLU A 41 -4.85 3.68 -11.32
C GLU A 41 -4.46 2.20 -11.42
N GLU A 42 -3.58 1.85 -12.36
CA GLU A 42 -3.09 0.47 -12.56
C GLU A 42 -2.25 -0.01 -11.36
N ASN A 43 -1.37 0.86 -10.87
CA ASN A 43 -0.50 0.59 -9.71
C ASN A 43 -1.32 0.51 -8.41
N LYS A 44 -2.29 1.40 -8.25
CA LYS A 44 -3.20 1.43 -7.11
C LYS A 44 -4.07 0.17 -7.06
N ALA A 45 -4.53 -0.32 -8.22
CA ALA A 45 -5.27 -1.58 -8.31
C ALA A 45 -4.38 -2.78 -7.91
N THR A 46 -3.12 -2.79 -8.38
CA THR A 46 -2.14 -3.82 -7.97
C THR A 46 -1.91 -3.81 -6.46
N LEU A 47 -1.69 -2.64 -5.85
CA LEU A 47 -1.53 -2.51 -4.40
C LEU A 47 -2.80 -2.89 -3.64
N TRP A 48 -3.98 -2.60 -4.21
CA TRP A 48 -5.27 -2.98 -3.63
C TRP A 48 -5.42 -4.50 -3.54
N ASP A 49 -5.06 -5.23 -4.60
CA ASP A 49 -5.16 -6.69 -4.65
C ASP A 49 -4.23 -7.39 -3.64
N LEU A 50 -3.17 -6.71 -3.20
CA LEU A 50 -2.24 -7.19 -2.17
C LEU A 50 -2.72 -6.92 -0.74
N LEU A 51 -3.75 -6.09 -0.55
CA LEU A 51 -4.32 -5.82 0.76
C LEU A 51 -5.13 -7.03 1.28
N PRO A 52 -5.23 -7.20 2.61
CA PRO A 52 -6.11 -8.21 3.18
C PRO A 52 -7.58 -8.01 2.77
N PRO A 53 -8.37 -9.08 2.59
CA PRO A 53 -9.78 -8.98 2.16
C PRO A 53 -10.67 -8.10 3.05
N HIS A 54 -10.36 -8.02 4.35
CA HIS A 54 -11.09 -7.16 5.29
C HIS A 54 -10.81 -5.67 5.09
N VAL A 55 -9.66 -5.29 4.51
CA VAL A 55 -9.35 -3.90 4.13
C VAL A 55 -9.96 -3.57 2.77
N GLN A 56 -9.96 -4.54 1.85
CA GLN A 56 -10.59 -4.37 0.53
C GLN A 56 -12.11 -4.19 0.60
N SER A 57 -12.77 -4.74 1.62
CA SER A 57 -14.23 -4.68 1.76
C SER A 57 -14.76 -3.42 2.44
N ILE A 58 -13.89 -2.57 3.00
CA ILE A 58 -14.33 -1.44 3.84
C ILE A 58 -14.29 -0.07 3.14
N GLY A 59 -13.64 0.07 1.98
CA GLY A 59 -13.45 1.39 1.39
C GLY A 59 -12.63 1.44 0.10
N LYS A 60 -11.93 2.56 -0.11
CA LYS A 60 -11.04 2.80 -1.26
C LYS A 60 -9.71 3.42 -0.84
N ILE A 61 -8.61 3.06 -1.50
CA ILE A 61 -7.32 3.75 -1.32
C ILE A 61 -7.45 5.22 -1.71
N VAL A 62 -7.04 6.10 -0.81
CA VAL A 62 -6.98 7.56 -1.03
C VAL A 62 -5.57 8.12 -0.91
N GLU A 63 -4.63 7.37 -0.33
CA GLU A 63 -3.24 7.76 -0.22
C GLU A 63 -2.33 6.53 -0.12
N VAL A 64 -1.16 6.60 -0.76
CA VAL A 64 -0.07 5.64 -0.59
C VAL A 64 1.22 6.43 -0.37
N LYS A 65 1.97 6.11 0.69
CA LYS A 65 3.29 6.67 0.98
C LYS A 65 4.31 5.57 1.11
N GLU A 66 5.48 5.73 0.52
CA GLU A 66 6.62 4.85 0.84
C GLU A 66 7.10 5.14 2.27
N ILE A 67 7.37 4.08 3.03
CA ILE A 67 7.92 4.14 4.38
C ILE A 67 9.11 3.20 4.50
N PHE A 68 9.90 3.37 5.56
CA PHE A 68 11.05 2.51 5.85
C PHE A 68 10.86 1.76 7.17
N GLU A 69 11.47 0.58 7.27
CA GLU A 69 11.46 -0.24 8.48
C GLU A 69 12.53 0.28 9.47
N VAL A 70 12.16 0.38 10.74
CA VAL A 70 13.10 0.75 11.82
C VAL A 70 13.41 -0.49 12.65
N HIS A 71 14.67 -0.93 12.60
CA HIS A 71 15.16 -1.99 13.49
C HIS A 71 15.74 -1.35 14.76
N VAL A 72 15.08 -1.57 15.90
CA VAL A 72 15.61 -1.17 17.20
C VAL A 72 16.41 -2.35 17.76
N VAL A 73 17.70 -2.12 17.99
CA VAL A 73 18.66 -3.09 18.56
C VAL A 73 18.64 -3.01 20.08
#